data_AF-A0A966GDV0-F1
#
_entry.id   AF-A0A966GDV0-F1
#
_cell.length_a   1.000
_cell.length_b   1.000
_cell.length_c   1.000
_cell.angle_alpha   90.00
_cell.angle_beta   90.00
_cell.angle_gamma   90.00
#
_symmetry.space_group_name_H-M   'P 1'
#
loop_
_entity.id
_entity.type
_entity.pdbx_description
1 polymer ?
#
loop_
_entity_poly.entity_id
_entity_poly.type
_entity_poly.pdbx_seq_one_letter_code
_entity_poly.pdbx_strand_id
1 'polypeptide(L)'
;MSTFGDQAKLETLLRIAINGRDEFGNTLIAAMLEELSSRIEQGTPATPTLLSTLIWLEAEMGEAPWNGDLITPRMQHYFLVTEILKRWSPEERMDHLTALYASEPPLASIASLHIDLARSLGLLTGGSDYLRHFVTREQLDDLGAILVRRIERAREENTLNDQPAYYDIARVWAFHDEVEKPKAWISDAARTGAVQLARIALGLLGYSRNAKGRHYGMSERPDSTLYDVEVLLEACLAHKDLSGLTVDEAARVKALTKGLQAYHDQISSSSEGESSCDSTNNEIKE
;
A
#
# COMPACT_ATOMS: atom_id res chain seq x y z
N MET A 1 28.21 21.38 -9.12
CA MET A 1 27.82 19.99 -9.46
C MET A 1 26.50 19.71 -8.78
N SER A 2 25.46 19.34 -9.54
CA SER A 2 24.12 19.07 -9.00
C SER A 2 24.21 17.94 -7.97
N THR A 3 23.88 18.24 -6.71
CA THR A 3 23.82 17.27 -5.60
C THR A 3 22.86 16.12 -5.88
N PHE A 4 21.93 16.28 -6.84
CA PHE A 4 20.94 15.27 -7.17
C PHE A 4 21.43 14.17 -8.11
N GLY A 5 22.66 14.27 -8.65
CA GLY A 5 23.24 13.22 -9.50
C GLY A 5 23.96 12.11 -8.74
N ASP A 6 24.22 12.27 -7.45
CA ASP A 6 25.03 11.35 -6.64
C ASP A 6 24.13 10.57 -5.67
N GLN A 7 23.85 9.30 -6.01
CA GLN A 7 22.94 8.44 -5.27
C GLN A 7 23.38 8.26 -3.81
N ALA A 8 24.66 7.97 -3.57
CA ALA A 8 25.16 7.71 -2.22
C ALA A 8 25.03 8.95 -1.32
N LYS A 9 25.27 10.15 -1.87
CA LYS A 9 25.04 11.39 -1.13
C LYS A 9 23.56 11.64 -0.85
N LEU A 10 22.69 11.43 -1.83
CA LEU A 10 21.24 11.57 -1.66
C LEU A 10 20.70 10.62 -0.60
N GLU A 11 21.07 9.34 -0.67
CA GLU A 11 20.70 8.33 0.32
C GLU A 11 21.17 8.73 1.72
N THR A 12 22.42 9.18 1.85
CA THR A 12 22.96 9.64 3.13
C THR A 12 22.15 10.81 3.69
N LEU A 13 21.85 11.83 2.87
CA LEU A 13 21.08 12.99 3.31
C LEU A 13 19.65 12.63 3.71
N LEU A 14 18.98 11.78 2.94
CA LEU A 14 17.62 11.33 3.24
C LEU A 14 17.59 10.45 4.51
N ARG A 15 18.55 9.54 4.69
CA ARG A 15 18.67 8.74 5.92
C ARG A 15 18.97 9.61 7.14
N ILE A 16 19.77 10.67 7.00
CA ILE A 16 19.96 11.67 8.06
C ILE A 16 18.63 12.33 8.40
N ALA A 17 17.81 12.71 7.40
CA ALA A 17 16.52 13.33 7.64
C ALA A 17 15.49 12.37 8.26
N ILE A 18 15.43 11.11 7.82
CA ILE A 18 14.58 10.05 8.38
C ILE A 18 14.85 9.85 9.88
N ASN A 19 16.13 9.77 10.25
CA ASN A 19 16.56 9.53 11.63
C ASN A 19 16.67 10.80 12.47
N GLY A 20 16.78 11.96 11.81
CA GLY A 20 16.92 13.25 12.44
C GLY A 20 15.63 13.74 13.09
N ARG A 21 15.79 14.54 14.14
CA ARG A 21 14.70 15.23 14.82
C ARG A 21 15.02 16.71 14.97
N ASP A 22 14.02 17.57 14.90
CA ASP A 22 14.15 18.98 15.26
C ASP A 22 14.13 19.18 16.79
N GLU A 23 14.21 20.43 17.24
CA GLU A 23 14.19 20.80 18.66
C GLU A 23 12.86 20.47 19.36
N PHE A 24 11.79 20.26 18.60
CA PHE A 24 10.46 19.88 19.09
C PHE A 24 10.21 18.36 19.02
N GLY A 25 11.20 17.59 18.56
CA GLY A 25 11.12 16.14 18.41
C GLY A 25 10.40 15.68 17.14
N ASN A 26 10.11 16.57 16.18
CA ASN A 26 9.53 16.20 14.89
C ASN A 26 10.56 15.58 13.96
N THR A 27 10.15 14.62 13.14
CA THR A 27 11.05 14.05 12.12
C THR A 27 11.38 15.06 11.03
N LEU A 28 12.65 15.13 10.65
CA LEU A 28 13.15 16.08 9.64
C LEU A 28 12.79 15.67 8.20
N ILE A 29 12.35 14.42 7.99
CA ILE A 29 12.08 13.92 6.64
C ILE A 29 10.99 14.69 5.93
N ALA A 30 9.94 15.14 6.64
CA ALA A 30 8.89 15.91 6.01
C ALA A 30 9.43 17.25 5.48
N ALA A 31 10.10 18.03 6.33
CA ALA A 31 10.71 19.29 5.92
C ALA A 31 11.70 19.10 4.75
N MET A 32 12.45 17.99 4.73
CA MET A 32 13.34 17.65 3.61
C MET A 32 12.57 17.39 2.31
N LEU A 33 11.49 16.60 2.34
CA LEU A 33 10.69 16.29 1.16
C LEU A 33 9.99 17.54 0.60
N GLU A 34 9.50 18.41 1.49
CA GLU A 34 8.90 19.69 1.12
C GLU A 34 9.91 20.63 0.46
N GLU A 35 11.11 20.77 1.03
CA GLU A 35 12.20 21.56 0.45
C GLU A 35 12.62 21.01 -0.93
N LEU A 36 12.70 19.69 -1.09
CA LEU A 36 12.98 19.05 -2.38
C LEU A 36 11.88 19.38 -3.41
N SER A 37 10.61 19.31 -3.00
CA SER A 37 9.47 19.66 -3.87
C SER A 37 9.57 21.12 -4.33
N SER A 38 9.76 22.04 -3.38
CA SER A 38 9.93 23.48 -3.65
C SER A 38 11.08 23.76 -4.63
N ARG A 39 12.22 23.08 -4.47
CA ARG A 39 13.37 23.23 -5.39
C ARG A 39 13.07 22.76 -6.80
N ILE A 40 12.38 21.63 -6.94
CA ILE A 40 11.97 21.12 -8.26
C ILE A 40 10.96 22.07 -8.89
N GLU A 41 10.01 22.58 -8.10
CA GLU A 41 9.05 23.60 -8.52
C GLU A 41 9.73 24.84 -9.10
N GLN A 42 10.77 25.33 -8.41
CA GLN A 42 11.61 26.48 -8.78
C GLN A 42 12.59 26.21 -9.95
N GLY A 43 12.57 25.01 -10.55
CA GLY A 43 13.32 24.70 -11.75
C GLY A 43 14.61 23.90 -11.53
N THR A 44 14.85 23.38 -10.32
CA THR A 44 15.91 22.38 -10.14
C THR A 44 15.56 21.12 -10.95
N PRO A 45 16.46 20.59 -11.79
CA PRO A 45 16.15 19.42 -12.61
C PRO A 45 15.77 18.20 -11.78
N ALA A 46 14.64 17.59 -12.12
CA ALA A 46 14.29 16.26 -11.64
C ALA A 46 15.23 15.23 -12.27
N THR A 47 15.85 14.38 -11.45
CA THR A 47 16.84 13.38 -11.92
C THR A 47 16.36 11.95 -11.67
N PRO A 48 16.72 10.98 -12.52
CA PRO A 48 16.40 9.56 -12.29
C PRO A 48 16.98 9.05 -10.96
N THR A 49 18.16 9.54 -10.59
CA THR A 49 18.83 9.22 -9.32
C THR A 49 17.98 9.64 -8.12
N LEU A 50 17.39 10.84 -8.14
CA LEU A 50 16.51 11.30 -7.09
C LEU A 50 15.26 10.41 -6.99
N LEU A 51 14.61 10.11 -8.11
CA LEU A 51 13.44 9.21 -8.12
C LEU A 51 13.79 7.84 -7.54
N SER A 52 14.86 7.21 -8.05
CA SER A 52 15.31 5.90 -7.59
C SER A 52 15.58 5.89 -6.09
N THR A 53 16.28 6.92 -5.59
CA THR A 53 16.59 7.05 -4.16
C THR A 53 15.33 7.18 -3.31
N LEU A 54 14.35 7.98 -3.75
CA LEU A 54 13.09 8.14 -3.03
C LEU A 54 12.29 6.84 -2.98
N ILE A 55 12.31 6.04 -4.05
CA ILE A 55 11.63 4.74 -4.07
C ILE A 55 12.38 3.72 -3.20
N TRP A 56 13.72 3.71 -3.21
CA TRP A 56 14.53 2.84 -2.36
C TRP A 56 14.29 3.05 -0.86
N LEU A 57 14.01 4.29 -0.45
CA LEU A 57 13.85 4.65 0.95
C LEU A 57 12.37 4.77 1.38
N GLU A 58 11.40 4.48 0.51
CA GLU A 58 9.97 4.73 0.77
C GLU A 58 9.46 4.02 2.02
N ALA A 59 9.81 2.75 2.21
CA ALA A 59 9.44 2.00 3.41
C ALA A 59 10.03 2.62 4.70
N GLU A 60 11.30 3.04 4.67
CA GLU A 60 11.95 3.68 5.82
C GLU A 60 11.32 5.04 6.16
N MET A 61 10.93 5.80 5.13
CA MET A 61 10.22 7.06 5.30
C MET A 61 8.81 6.86 5.89
N GLY A 62 8.12 5.79 5.49
CA GLY A 62 6.79 5.44 5.99
C GLY A 62 6.77 5.06 7.47
N GLU A 63 7.84 4.42 7.96
CA GLU A 63 8.00 4.02 9.36
C GLU A 63 8.54 5.15 10.27
N ALA A 64 9.00 6.26 9.68
CA ALA A 64 9.52 7.39 10.45
C ALA A 64 8.45 7.90 11.42
N PRO A 65 8.76 8.05 12.73
CA PRO A 65 7.84 8.61 13.70
C PRO A 65 7.30 9.98 13.27
N TRP A 66 6.02 10.02 12.93
CA TRP A 66 5.31 11.27 12.62
C TRP A 66 4.51 11.74 13.83
N ASN A 67 4.71 12.97 14.25
CA ASN A 67 4.01 13.65 15.34
C ASN A 67 3.40 14.99 14.89
N GLY A 68 3.53 15.32 13.60
CA GLY A 68 3.15 16.60 13.02
C GLY A 68 1.78 16.61 12.33
N ASP A 69 1.65 17.56 11.41
CA ASP A 69 0.46 18.03 10.70
C ASP A 69 -0.29 16.96 9.86
N LEU A 70 -1.37 17.42 9.21
CA LEU A 70 -2.23 16.64 8.33
C LEU A 70 -1.46 15.91 7.21
N ILE A 71 -0.37 16.49 6.72
CA ILE A 71 0.41 15.94 5.60
C ILE A 71 1.54 15.06 6.16
N THR A 72 1.40 13.75 6.01
CA THR A 72 2.40 12.78 6.47
C THR A 72 3.62 12.72 5.53
N PRO A 73 4.78 12.20 5.98
CA PRO A 73 5.93 11.95 5.11
C PRO A 73 5.59 11.11 3.88
N ARG A 74 4.71 10.11 4.04
CA ARG A 74 4.22 9.29 2.92
C ARG A 74 3.47 10.12 1.88
N MET A 75 2.62 11.05 2.31
CA MET A 75 1.91 11.96 1.40
C MET A 75 2.87 12.92 0.70
N GLN A 76 3.85 13.46 1.42
CA GLN A 76 4.85 14.34 0.82
C GLN A 76 5.75 13.61 -0.17
N HIS A 77 6.13 12.36 0.13
CA HIS A 77 6.86 11.50 -0.80
C HIS A 77 6.07 11.28 -2.09
N TYR A 78 4.78 10.94 -1.96
CA TYR A 78 3.87 10.82 -3.10
C TYR A 78 3.82 12.11 -3.94
N PHE A 79 3.67 13.28 -3.30
CA PHE A 79 3.66 14.57 -4.00
C PHE A 79 4.99 14.85 -4.71
N LEU A 80 6.13 14.59 -4.06
CA LEU A 80 7.45 14.80 -4.64
C LEU A 80 7.68 13.88 -5.85
N VAL A 81 7.34 12.59 -5.75
CA VAL A 81 7.42 11.65 -6.88
C VAL A 81 6.53 12.12 -8.03
N THR A 82 5.32 12.58 -7.73
CA THR A 82 4.40 13.15 -8.71
C THR A 82 5.01 14.37 -9.42
N GLU A 83 5.62 15.30 -8.67
CA GLU A 83 6.28 16.48 -9.24
C GLU A 83 7.50 16.11 -10.10
N ILE A 84 8.29 15.12 -9.68
CA ILE A 84 9.40 14.58 -10.49
C ILE A 84 8.87 14.07 -11.84
N LEU A 85 7.83 13.23 -11.83
CA LEU A 85 7.29 12.65 -13.06
C LEU A 85 6.70 13.72 -13.99
N LYS A 86 6.09 14.78 -13.46
CA LYS A 86 5.56 15.92 -14.25
C LYS A 86 6.64 16.68 -15.02
N ARG A 87 7.90 16.63 -14.58
CA ARG A 87 8.99 17.42 -15.17
C ARG A 87 9.61 16.80 -16.42
N TRP A 88 9.43 15.50 -16.60
CA TRP A 88 9.95 14.79 -17.76
C TRP A 88 8.93 14.74 -18.90
N SER A 89 9.45 14.70 -20.13
CA SER A 89 8.63 14.36 -21.31
C SER A 89 8.03 12.95 -21.13
N PRO A 90 6.93 12.61 -21.83
CA PRO A 90 6.38 11.26 -21.78
C PRO A 90 7.42 10.17 -22.09
N GLU A 91 8.31 10.41 -23.05
CA GLU A 91 9.38 9.49 -23.46
C GLU A 91 10.44 9.33 -22.37
N GLU A 92 11.00 10.45 -21.88
CA GLU A 92 11.99 10.44 -20.80
C GLU A 92 11.44 9.75 -19.54
N ARG A 93 10.18 10.03 -19.21
CA ARG A 93 9.51 9.44 -18.05
C ARG A 93 9.41 7.93 -18.18
N MET A 94 9.02 7.42 -19.35
CA MET A 94 8.90 5.98 -19.57
C MET A 94 10.27 5.28 -19.53
N ASP A 95 11.30 5.90 -20.12
CA ASP A 95 12.67 5.38 -20.06
C ASP A 95 13.16 5.27 -18.60
N HIS A 96 12.92 6.31 -17.81
CA HIS A 96 13.31 6.34 -16.40
C HIS A 96 12.50 5.37 -15.53
N LEU A 97 11.19 5.24 -15.75
CA LEU A 97 10.36 4.26 -15.05
C LEU A 97 10.77 2.83 -15.40
N THR A 98 11.01 2.53 -16.68
CA THR A 98 11.46 1.20 -17.12
C THR A 98 12.80 0.84 -16.48
N ALA A 99 13.76 1.77 -16.49
CA ALA A 99 15.05 1.59 -15.83
C ALA A 99 14.91 1.37 -14.31
N LEU A 100 13.99 2.09 -13.66
CA LEU A 100 13.70 1.92 -12.24
C LEU A 100 13.07 0.55 -11.94
N TYR A 101 12.12 0.07 -12.75
CA TYR A 101 11.51 -1.24 -12.54
C TYR A 101 12.54 -2.38 -12.73
N ALA A 102 13.48 -2.19 -13.66
CA ALA A 102 14.56 -3.12 -13.96
C ALA A 102 15.71 -3.12 -12.93
N SER A 103 15.91 -2.03 -12.18
CA SER A 103 16.98 -1.94 -11.16
C SER A 103 16.67 -2.66 -9.84
N GLU A 104 15.53 -3.36 -9.80
CA GLU A 104 15.03 -4.14 -8.67
C GLU A 104 14.96 -3.41 -7.31
N PRO A 105 14.31 -2.21 -7.23
CA PRO A 105 14.05 -1.53 -5.96
C PRO A 105 13.15 -2.37 -5.03
N PRO A 106 13.04 -2.05 -3.73
CA PRO A 106 12.22 -2.81 -2.79
C PRO A 106 10.80 -3.07 -3.33
N LEU A 107 10.34 -4.32 -3.22
CA LEU A 107 9.14 -4.78 -3.92
C LEU A 107 7.88 -4.02 -3.47
N ALA A 108 7.77 -3.77 -2.16
CA ALA A 108 6.71 -2.96 -1.58
C ALA A 108 6.65 -1.55 -2.19
N SER A 109 7.82 -0.90 -2.32
CA SER A 109 7.91 0.49 -2.76
C SER A 109 7.61 0.67 -4.25
N ILE A 110 8.07 -0.27 -5.08
CA ILE A 110 7.75 -0.24 -6.50
C ILE A 110 6.29 -0.61 -6.77
N ALA A 111 5.69 -1.49 -5.95
CA ALA A 111 4.27 -1.77 -6.02
C ALA A 111 3.41 -0.57 -5.60
N SER A 112 3.80 0.15 -4.53
CA SER A 112 3.19 1.41 -4.11
C SER A 112 3.17 2.43 -5.27
N LEU A 113 4.32 2.67 -5.91
CA LEU A 113 4.41 3.52 -7.11
C LEU A 113 3.50 3.01 -8.25
N HIS A 114 3.47 1.71 -8.49
CA HIS A 114 2.64 1.12 -9.54
C HIS A 114 1.14 1.39 -9.33
N ILE A 115 0.66 1.20 -8.08
CA ILE A 115 -0.73 1.47 -7.72
C ILE A 115 -1.05 2.95 -7.90
N ASP A 116 -0.13 3.85 -7.58
CA ASP A 116 -0.33 5.28 -7.79
C ASP A 116 -0.40 5.64 -9.29
N LEU A 117 0.40 5.00 -10.14
CA LEU A 117 0.28 5.13 -11.59
C LEU A 117 -1.08 4.60 -12.09
N ALA A 118 -1.55 3.46 -11.58
CA ALA A 118 -2.85 2.89 -11.94
C ALA A 118 -4.03 3.77 -11.49
N ARG A 119 -3.95 4.34 -10.28
CA ARG A 119 -4.91 5.35 -9.79
C ARG A 119 -4.90 6.60 -10.67
N SER A 120 -3.74 7.03 -11.16
CA SER A 120 -3.65 8.18 -12.07
C SER A 120 -4.36 7.98 -13.40
N LEU A 121 -4.65 6.72 -13.77
CA LEU A 121 -5.44 6.32 -14.93
C LEU A 121 -6.91 6.03 -14.61
N GLY A 122 -7.33 6.22 -13.36
CA GLY A 122 -8.69 5.88 -12.90
C GLY A 122 -8.97 4.38 -12.88
N LEU A 123 -7.94 3.53 -12.94
CA LEU A 123 -8.09 2.07 -13.02
C LEU A 123 -8.30 1.43 -11.64
N LEU A 124 -7.93 2.14 -10.58
CA LEU A 124 -8.12 1.74 -9.19
C LEU A 124 -8.80 2.86 -8.41
N THR A 125 -9.67 2.50 -7.47
CA THR A 125 -10.37 3.45 -6.61
C THR A 125 -9.41 4.12 -5.60
N GLY A 126 -9.78 5.33 -5.16
CA GLY A 126 -9.01 6.08 -4.14
C GLY A 126 -7.99 7.09 -4.69
N GLY A 127 -8.04 7.42 -5.99
CA GLY A 127 -7.34 8.57 -6.57
C GLY A 127 -8.24 9.82 -6.60
N SER A 128 -7.65 11.02 -6.60
CA SER A 128 -8.40 12.23 -6.94
C SER A 128 -8.60 12.29 -8.45
N ASP A 129 -9.74 12.76 -8.93
CA ASP A 129 -10.02 12.94 -10.37
C ASP A 129 -9.09 13.96 -11.05
N TYR A 130 -8.18 14.58 -10.29
CA TYR A 130 -7.21 15.57 -10.76
C TYR A 130 -5.87 14.96 -11.19
N LEU A 131 -5.74 13.64 -11.17
CA LEU A 131 -4.47 12.99 -11.52
C LEU A 131 -4.19 13.09 -13.02
N ARG A 132 -3.00 13.60 -13.34
CA ARG A 132 -2.49 13.58 -14.71
C ARG A 132 -2.07 12.16 -15.05
N HIS A 133 -2.44 11.71 -16.24
CA HIS A 133 -1.96 10.44 -16.80
C HIS A 133 -0.43 10.48 -16.99
N PHE A 134 0.31 9.85 -16.08
CA PHE A 134 1.77 9.80 -16.17
C PHE A 134 2.26 8.78 -17.19
N VAL A 135 1.51 7.70 -17.36
CA VAL A 135 1.76 6.62 -18.30
C VAL A 135 0.47 6.31 -19.05
N THR A 136 0.57 5.68 -20.21
CA THR A 136 -0.59 5.06 -20.87
C THR A 136 -0.95 3.75 -20.17
N ARG A 137 -2.12 3.20 -20.48
CA ARG A 137 -2.50 1.85 -20.02
C ARG A 137 -1.49 0.78 -20.46
N GLU A 138 -1.10 0.81 -21.74
CA GLU A 138 -0.12 -0.12 -22.31
C GLU A 138 1.23 -0.05 -21.58
N GLN A 139 1.73 1.17 -21.33
CA GLN A 139 2.95 1.38 -20.55
C GLN A 139 2.83 0.87 -19.11
N LEU A 140 1.67 1.06 -18.48
CA LEU A 140 1.41 0.52 -17.14
C LEU A 140 1.44 -1.02 -17.18
N ASP A 141 0.82 -1.65 -18.18
CA ASP A 141 0.80 -3.11 -18.33
C ASP A 141 2.23 -3.66 -18.57
N ASP A 142 3.07 -2.98 -19.35
CA ASP A 142 4.49 -3.34 -19.54
C ASP A 142 5.29 -3.30 -18.23
N LEU A 143 5.13 -2.23 -17.44
CA LEU A 143 5.76 -2.12 -16.11
C LEU A 143 5.21 -3.19 -15.15
N GLY A 144 3.91 -3.46 -15.23
CA GLY A 144 3.22 -4.49 -14.47
C GLY A 144 3.78 -5.88 -14.73
N ALA A 145 4.04 -6.23 -15.99
CA ALA A 145 4.63 -7.51 -16.36
C ALA A 145 6.03 -7.71 -15.76
N ILE A 146 6.84 -6.66 -15.66
CA ILE A 146 8.14 -6.71 -14.95
C ILE A 146 7.91 -7.00 -13.46
N LEU A 147 6.96 -6.30 -12.85
CA LEU A 147 6.69 -6.40 -11.42
C LEU A 147 6.08 -7.74 -11.03
N VAL A 148 5.12 -8.30 -11.79
CA VAL A 148 4.54 -9.62 -11.55
C VAL A 148 5.61 -10.72 -11.55
N ARG A 149 6.55 -10.70 -12.51
CA ARG A 149 7.67 -11.67 -12.52
C ARG A 149 8.50 -11.60 -11.23
N ARG A 150 8.70 -10.40 -10.69
CA ARG A 150 9.44 -10.19 -9.44
C ARG A 150 8.63 -10.63 -8.22
N ILE A 151 7.31 -10.45 -8.23
CA ILE A 151 6.40 -10.92 -7.17
C ILE A 151 6.41 -12.46 -7.13
N GLU A 152 6.27 -13.13 -8.27
CA GLU A 152 6.31 -14.59 -8.35
C GLU A 152 7.68 -15.14 -7.91
N ARG A 153 8.79 -14.51 -8.33
CA ARG A 153 10.13 -14.88 -7.84
C ARG A 153 10.24 -14.74 -6.32
N ALA A 154 9.78 -13.62 -5.75
CA ALA A 154 9.80 -13.41 -4.29
C ALA A 154 8.90 -14.40 -3.54
N ARG A 155 7.80 -14.84 -4.14
CA ARG A 155 6.92 -15.89 -3.62
C ARG A 155 7.66 -17.24 -3.60
N GLU A 156 8.27 -17.64 -4.71
CA GLU A 156 9.05 -18.88 -4.81
C GLU A 156 10.21 -18.93 -3.81
N GLU A 157 10.85 -17.77 -3.58
CA GLU A 157 11.94 -17.60 -2.61
C GLU A 157 11.46 -17.45 -1.15
N ASN A 158 10.14 -17.44 -0.90
CA ASN A 158 9.52 -17.20 0.41
C ASN A 158 9.89 -15.84 1.07
N THR A 159 10.28 -14.84 0.28
CA THR A 159 10.64 -13.49 0.76
C THR A 159 9.47 -12.49 0.69
N LEU A 160 8.36 -12.89 0.07
CA LEU A 160 7.18 -12.03 -0.11
C LEU A 160 6.52 -11.63 1.22
N ASN A 161 6.54 -12.53 2.21
CA ASN A 161 5.95 -12.28 3.54
C ASN A 161 6.75 -11.27 4.39
N ASP A 162 7.99 -10.97 4.00
CA ASP A 162 8.88 -10.03 4.71
C ASP A 162 8.72 -8.58 4.24
N GLN A 163 7.89 -8.35 3.23
CA GLN A 163 7.67 -7.01 2.67
C GLN A 163 6.77 -6.14 3.58
N PRO A 164 7.10 -4.85 3.81
CA PRO A 164 6.37 -3.98 4.74
C PRO A 164 4.98 -3.54 4.24
N ALA A 165 4.78 -3.43 2.92
CA ALA A 165 3.51 -3.02 2.30
C ALA A 165 2.94 -4.12 1.36
N TYR A 166 2.70 -5.30 1.91
CA TYR A 166 2.19 -6.47 1.18
C TYR A 166 0.84 -6.21 0.44
N TYR A 167 0.02 -5.27 0.90
CA TYR A 167 -1.30 -5.02 0.30
C TYR A 167 -1.21 -4.36 -1.09
N ASP A 168 -0.24 -3.45 -1.30
CA ASP A 168 -0.02 -2.86 -2.63
C ASP A 168 0.56 -3.93 -3.57
N ILE A 169 1.40 -4.84 -3.07
CA ILE A 169 1.89 -5.99 -3.83
C ILE A 169 0.73 -6.89 -4.28
N ALA A 170 -0.18 -7.25 -3.36
CA ALA A 170 -1.34 -8.07 -3.67
C ALA A 170 -2.24 -7.42 -4.74
N ARG A 171 -2.47 -6.10 -4.63
CA ARG A 171 -3.26 -5.32 -5.60
C ARG A 171 -2.62 -5.32 -6.98
N VAL A 172 -1.32 -5.07 -7.08
CA VAL A 172 -0.60 -5.12 -8.36
C VAL A 172 -0.71 -6.50 -8.97
N TRP A 173 -0.52 -7.54 -8.16
CA TRP A 173 -0.56 -8.91 -8.62
C TRP A 173 -1.95 -9.29 -9.15
N ALA A 174 -3.01 -8.98 -8.42
CA ALA A 174 -4.39 -9.23 -8.85
C ALA A 174 -4.79 -8.39 -10.08
N PHE A 175 -4.18 -7.22 -10.26
CA PHE A 175 -4.48 -6.34 -11.37
C PHE A 175 -3.88 -6.83 -12.70
N HIS A 176 -2.74 -7.52 -12.66
CA HIS A 176 -1.98 -7.95 -13.85
C HIS A 176 -1.96 -9.47 -14.10
N ASP A 177 -2.46 -10.26 -13.16
CA ASP A 177 -2.40 -11.73 -13.20
C ASP A 177 -3.71 -12.33 -12.65
N GLU A 178 -3.74 -13.64 -12.49
CA GLU A 178 -4.85 -14.38 -11.91
C GLU A 178 -5.09 -13.97 -10.44
N VAL A 179 -6.24 -13.35 -10.19
CA VAL A 179 -6.73 -12.89 -8.87
C VAL A 179 -6.66 -13.94 -7.76
N GLU A 180 -6.80 -15.23 -8.11
CA GLU A 180 -6.74 -16.33 -7.16
C GLU A 180 -5.36 -16.49 -6.51
N LYS A 181 -4.28 -16.12 -7.20
CA LYS A 181 -2.92 -16.27 -6.68
C LYS A 181 -2.63 -15.36 -5.47
N PRO A 182 -2.80 -14.02 -5.55
CA PRO A 182 -2.60 -13.15 -4.38
C PRO A 182 -3.59 -13.47 -3.26
N LYS A 183 -4.84 -13.86 -3.59
CA LYS A 183 -5.83 -14.26 -2.59
C LYS A 183 -5.42 -15.52 -1.82
N ALA A 184 -4.95 -16.55 -2.53
CA ALA A 184 -4.41 -17.76 -1.92
C ALA A 184 -3.18 -17.45 -1.07
N TRP A 185 -2.26 -16.63 -1.58
CA TRP A 185 -1.07 -16.22 -0.82
C TRP A 185 -1.42 -15.48 0.47
N ILE A 186 -2.33 -14.50 0.44
CA ILE A 186 -2.78 -13.80 1.66
C ILE A 186 -3.41 -14.78 2.65
N SER A 187 -4.24 -15.70 2.15
CA SER A 187 -4.90 -16.73 2.95
C SER A 187 -3.90 -17.66 3.65
N ASP A 188 -2.86 -18.11 2.95
CA ASP A 188 -1.78 -18.94 3.50
C ASP A 188 -0.94 -18.15 4.52
N ALA A 189 -0.60 -16.89 4.21
CA ALA A 189 0.14 -16.02 5.11
C ALA A 189 -0.63 -15.77 6.41
N ALA A 190 -1.96 -15.57 6.34
CA ALA A 190 -2.82 -15.40 7.50
C ALA A 190 -2.78 -16.60 8.46
N ARG A 191 -2.72 -17.83 7.91
CA ARG A 191 -2.66 -19.08 8.68
C ARG A 191 -1.28 -19.38 9.26
N THR A 192 -0.22 -18.73 8.76
CA THR A 192 1.17 -19.04 9.13
C THR A 192 1.52 -18.54 10.53
N GLY A 193 0.99 -17.39 10.95
CA GLY A 193 1.32 -16.84 12.25
C GLY A 193 0.66 -15.49 12.54
N ALA A 194 0.56 -15.18 13.84
CA ALA A 194 -0.07 -13.95 14.33
C ALA A 194 0.64 -12.68 13.81
N VAL A 195 1.97 -12.70 13.62
CA VAL A 195 2.74 -11.56 13.12
C VAL A 195 2.37 -11.26 11.66
N GLN A 196 2.30 -12.29 10.82
CA GLN A 196 1.86 -12.18 9.43
C GLN A 196 0.42 -11.67 9.35
N LEU A 197 -0.46 -12.19 10.21
CA LEU A 197 -1.83 -11.69 10.31
C LEU A 197 -1.90 -10.21 10.73
N ALA A 198 -1.06 -9.78 11.67
CA ALA A 198 -0.97 -8.37 12.06
C ALA A 198 -0.45 -7.45 10.93
N ARG A 199 0.40 -7.99 10.03
CA ARG A 199 0.75 -7.32 8.77
C ARG A 199 -0.50 -7.24 7.87
N ILE A 200 -1.18 -8.36 7.61
CA ILE A 200 -2.44 -8.42 6.82
C ILE A 200 -3.52 -7.44 7.32
N ALA A 201 -3.53 -7.13 8.61
CA ALA A 201 -4.42 -6.12 9.17
C ALA A 201 -4.16 -4.69 8.63
N LEU A 202 -2.92 -4.32 8.26
CA LEU A 202 -2.57 -2.96 7.79
C LEU A 202 -3.28 -2.54 6.50
N GLY A 203 -3.59 -3.48 5.61
CA GLY A 203 -4.27 -3.23 4.34
C GLY A 203 -5.80 -3.20 4.47
N LEU A 204 -6.33 -3.62 5.62
CA LEU A 204 -7.77 -3.70 5.91
C LEU A 204 -8.22 -2.70 6.97
N LEU A 205 -7.29 -2.15 7.77
CA LEU A 205 -7.61 -1.26 8.88
C LEU A 205 -7.14 0.17 8.60
N GLY A 206 -8.05 1.12 8.80
CA GLY A 206 -7.67 2.51 9.05
C GLY A 206 -7.26 2.69 10.51
N TYR A 207 -6.56 3.79 10.80
CA TYR A 207 -6.26 4.16 12.18
C TYR A 207 -6.40 5.66 12.43
N SER A 208 -6.67 6.00 13.69
CA SER A 208 -6.54 7.36 14.23
C SER A 208 -5.55 7.36 15.40
N ARG A 209 -4.99 8.53 15.71
CA ARG A 209 -4.05 8.69 16.84
C ARG A 209 -4.61 9.70 17.84
N ASN A 210 -4.47 9.39 19.12
CA ASN A 210 -4.73 10.31 20.21
C ASN A 210 -3.66 10.13 21.31
N ALA A 211 -3.81 10.87 22.42
CA ALA A 211 -2.89 10.80 23.56
C ALA A 211 -2.74 9.40 24.19
N LYS A 212 -3.69 8.48 23.95
CA LYS A 212 -3.68 7.10 24.46
C LYS A 212 -3.09 6.10 23.46
N GLY A 213 -2.73 6.54 22.25
CA GLY A 213 -2.11 5.70 21.24
C GLY A 213 -2.89 5.66 19.91
N ARG A 214 -2.64 4.60 19.13
CA ARG A 214 -3.32 4.31 17.87
C ARG A 214 -4.61 3.53 18.13
N HIS A 215 -5.68 3.91 17.46
CA HIS A 215 -6.93 3.18 17.43
C HIS A 215 -7.18 2.69 16.02
N TYR A 216 -7.37 1.38 15.87
CA TYR A 216 -7.59 0.72 14.59
C TYR A 216 -9.07 0.41 14.38
N GLY A 217 -9.53 0.51 13.14
CA GLY A 217 -10.88 0.15 12.74
C GLY A 217 -10.99 -0.17 11.26
N MET A 218 -11.89 -1.09 10.93
CA MET A 218 -12.24 -1.41 9.54
C MET A 218 -13.41 -0.53 9.13
N SER A 219 -13.18 0.45 8.25
CA SER A 219 -14.21 1.36 7.76
C SER A 219 -14.84 0.92 6.43
N GLU A 220 -14.14 0.07 5.70
CA GLU A 220 -14.52 -0.39 4.36
C GLU A 220 -14.69 -1.91 4.34
N ARG A 221 -15.47 -2.40 3.38
CA ARG A 221 -15.62 -3.83 3.16
C ARG A 221 -14.31 -4.40 2.60
N PRO A 222 -13.84 -5.57 3.07
CA PRO A 222 -12.71 -6.25 2.45
C PRO A 222 -12.98 -6.47 0.96
N ASP A 223 -11.98 -6.18 0.13
CA ASP A 223 -12.04 -6.49 -1.30
C ASP A 223 -12.09 -8.01 -1.49
N SER A 224 -13.23 -8.54 -1.92
CA SER A 224 -13.45 -9.99 -2.06
C SER A 224 -12.59 -10.63 -3.15
N THR A 225 -11.99 -9.83 -4.03
CA THR A 225 -11.01 -10.27 -5.02
C THR A 225 -9.67 -10.59 -4.36
N LEU A 226 -9.30 -9.89 -3.29
CA LEU A 226 -8.01 -10.05 -2.61
C LEU A 226 -8.10 -10.85 -1.31
N TYR A 227 -9.24 -10.79 -0.63
CA TYR A 227 -9.40 -11.31 0.72
C TYR A 227 -10.50 -12.34 0.79
N ASP A 228 -10.16 -13.50 1.36
CA ASP A 228 -11.12 -14.47 1.81
C ASP A 228 -11.48 -14.19 3.28
N VAL A 229 -12.66 -13.60 3.49
CA VAL A 229 -13.12 -13.15 4.81
C VAL A 229 -13.25 -14.30 5.80
N GLU A 230 -13.73 -15.46 5.35
CA GLU A 230 -13.90 -16.63 6.22
C GLU A 230 -12.53 -17.13 6.67
N VAL A 231 -11.58 -17.27 5.75
CA VAL A 231 -10.21 -17.70 6.06
C VAL A 231 -9.51 -16.72 7.01
N LEU A 232 -9.66 -15.41 6.78
CA LEU A 232 -9.07 -14.41 7.66
C LEU A 232 -9.70 -14.43 9.06
N LEU A 233 -11.02 -14.61 9.17
CA LEU A 233 -11.70 -14.71 10.45
C LEU A 233 -11.28 -15.97 11.22
N GLU A 234 -11.19 -17.12 10.53
CA GLU A 234 -10.64 -18.36 11.09
C GLU A 234 -9.22 -18.14 11.64
N ALA A 235 -8.34 -17.51 10.85
CA ALA A 235 -6.96 -17.22 11.26
C ALA A 235 -6.90 -16.29 12.49
N CYS A 236 -7.72 -15.24 12.50
CA CYS A 236 -7.92 -14.36 13.65
C CYS A 236 -8.31 -15.11 14.92
N LEU A 237 -9.22 -16.09 14.83
CA LEU A 237 -9.67 -16.90 15.96
C LEU A 237 -8.61 -17.93 16.39
N ALA A 238 -7.87 -18.50 15.44
CA ALA A 238 -6.78 -19.43 15.72
C ALA A 238 -5.60 -18.75 16.45
N HIS A 239 -5.35 -17.47 16.17
CA HIS A 239 -4.28 -16.69 16.79
C HIS A 239 -4.74 -15.81 17.97
N LYS A 240 -5.88 -16.14 18.60
CA LYS A 240 -6.51 -15.34 19.67
C LYS A 240 -5.63 -15.07 20.90
N ASP A 241 -4.67 -15.94 21.19
CA ASP A 241 -3.81 -15.82 22.36
C ASP A 241 -2.69 -14.77 22.15
N LEU A 242 -2.55 -14.25 20.92
CA LEU A 242 -1.70 -13.12 20.51
C LEU A 242 -0.26 -13.19 21.05
N SER A 243 0.24 -14.39 21.34
CA SER A 243 1.58 -14.60 21.89
C SER A 243 2.65 -14.21 20.87
N GLY A 244 3.64 -13.43 21.30
CA GLY A 244 4.74 -12.97 20.43
C GLY A 244 4.41 -11.70 19.63
N LEU A 245 3.22 -11.12 19.78
CA LEU A 245 2.89 -9.82 19.21
C LEU A 245 3.32 -8.67 20.12
N THR A 246 3.73 -7.57 19.50
CA THR A 246 3.78 -6.26 20.17
C THR A 246 2.36 -5.79 20.53
N VAL A 247 2.27 -4.80 21.43
CA VAL A 247 0.99 -4.20 21.83
C VAL A 247 0.22 -3.64 20.62
N ASP A 248 0.94 -3.05 19.66
CA ASP A 248 0.36 -2.47 18.45
C ASP A 248 -0.15 -3.54 17.48
N GLU A 249 0.61 -4.61 17.25
CA GLU A 249 0.20 -5.75 16.42
C GLU A 249 -1.01 -6.46 17.02
N ALA A 250 -1.02 -6.68 18.34
CA ALA A 250 -2.15 -7.27 19.05
C ALA A 250 -3.41 -6.39 18.91
N ALA A 251 -3.28 -5.07 18.98
CA ALA A 251 -4.38 -4.13 18.77
C ALA A 251 -4.93 -4.20 17.34
N ARG A 252 -4.06 -4.34 16.33
CA ARG A 252 -4.44 -4.53 14.93
C ARG A 252 -5.21 -5.84 14.73
N VAL A 253 -4.68 -6.97 15.17
CA VAL A 253 -5.36 -8.27 15.02
C VAL A 253 -6.72 -8.25 15.70
N LYS A 254 -6.83 -7.69 16.92
CA LYS A 254 -8.11 -7.56 17.62
C LYS A 254 -9.13 -6.71 16.86
N ALA A 255 -8.70 -5.59 16.28
CA ALA A 255 -9.55 -4.74 15.48
C ALA A 255 -10.00 -5.43 14.18
N LEU A 256 -9.09 -6.18 13.55
CA LEU A 256 -9.39 -7.00 12.37
C LEU A 256 -10.43 -8.06 12.70
N THR A 257 -10.25 -8.85 13.77
CA THR A 257 -11.22 -9.86 14.20
C THR A 257 -12.61 -9.26 14.40
N LYS A 258 -12.69 -8.10 15.10
CA LYS A 258 -13.96 -7.41 15.32
C LYS A 258 -14.60 -6.93 14.01
N GLY A 259 -13.80 -6.37 13.10
CA GLY A 259 -14.27 -5.88 11.80
C GLY A 259 -14.81 -7.02 10.94
N LEU A 260 -14.05 -8.10 10.80
CA LEU A 260 -14.43 -9.28 10.01
C LEU A 260 -15.69 -9.95 10.57
N GLN A 261 -15.80 -10.10 11.90
CA GLN A 261 -17.01 -10.66 12.52
C GLN A 261 -18.25 -9.80 12.22
N ALA A 262 -18.15 -8.48 12.42
CA ALA A 262 -19.27 -7.58 12.15
C ALA A 262 -19.70 -7.62 10.67
N TYR A 263 -18.75 -7.78 9.75
CA TYR A 263 -19.03 -7.91 8.32
C TYR A 263 -19.67 -9.28 7.99
N HIS A 264 -19.16 -10.36 8.56
CA HIS A 264 -19.69 -11.72 8.39
C HIS A 264 -21.15 -11.82 8.88
N ASP A 265 -21.47 -11.24 10.04
CA ASP A 265 -22.82 -11.23 10.61
C ASP A 265 -23.81 -10.42 9.74
N GLN A 266 -23.34 -9.33 9.12
CA GLN A 266 -24.13 -8.54 8.17
C GLN A 266 -24.48 -9.32 6.89
N ILE A 267 -23.53 -10.11 6.36
CA ILE A 267 -23.77 -10.95 5.17
C ILE A 267 -24.78 -12.05 5.52
N SER A 268 -24.58 -12.73 6.64
CA SER A 268 -25.42 -13.84 7.09
C SER A 268 -26.87 -13.39 7.27
N SER A 269 -27.09 -12.27 7.97
CA SER A 269 -28.44 -11.70 8.18
C SER A 269 -29.11 -11.19 6.91
N SER A 270 -28.35 -10.77 5.89
CA SER A 270 -28.92 -10.34 4.60
C SER A 270 -29.42 -11.53 3.77
N SER A 271 -28.74 -12.68 3.85
CA SER A 271 -29.10 -13.89 3.11
C SER A 271 -30.40 -14.57 3.61
N GLU A 272 -30.70 -14.47 4.91
CA GLU A 272 -31.92 -15.03 5.50
C GLU A 272 -33.18 -14.21 5.16
N GLY A 273 -33.03 -12.91 4.87
CA GLY A 273 -34.14 -12.01 4.55
C GLY A 273 -34.70 -12.16 3.13
N GLU A 274 -33.90 -12.61 2.16
CA GLU A 274 -34.33 -12.77 0.76
C GLU A 274 -35.05 -14.11 0.51
N SER A 275 -34.85 -15.12 1.35
CA SER A 275 -35.48 -16.44 1.18
C SER A 275 -36.95 -16.51 1.66
N SER A 276 -37.53 -15.43 2.20
CA SER A 276 -38.86 -15.44 2.82
C SER A 276 -40.01 -14.86 1.97
N CYS A 277 -39.76 -14.42 0.73
CA CYS A 277 -40.78 -13.73 -0.09
C CYS A 277 -41.39 -14.55 -1.24
N ASP A 278 -40.99 -15.81 -1.46
CA ASP A 278 -41.38 -16.58 -2.67
C ASP A 278 -42.45 -17.66 -2.43
N SER A 279 -43.35 -17.45 -1.47
CA SER A 279 -44.40 -18.44 -1.15
C SER A 279 -45.80 -17.83 -1.09
N THR A 280 -46.21 -17.03 -2.08
CA THR A 280 -47.65 -16.81 -2.32
C THR A 280 -47.94 -16.45 -3.78
N ASN A 281 -48.77 -17.30 -4.42
CA ASN A 281 -49.46 -17.20 -5.74
C ASN A 281 -48.99 -18.29 -6.73
N ASN A 282 -49.81 -19.18 -7.27
CA ASN A 282 -51.21 -19.07 -7.68
C ASN A 282 -51.93 -20.44 -7.61
N GLU A 283 -53.02 -20.53 -6.84
CA GLU A 283 -54.15 -21.38 -7.22
C GLU A 283 -55.17 -20.50 -7.94
N ILE A 284 -55.19 -20.54 -9.27
CA ILE A 284 -56.34 -20.11 -10.07
C ILE A 284 -57.14 -21.39 -10.35
N LYS A 285 -58.29 -21.52 -9.68
CA LYS A 285 -59.31 -22.51 -10.03
C LYS A 285 -60.18 -21.97 -11.17
N GLU A 286 -60.44 -22.86 -12.14
CA GLU A 286 -61.32 -22.72 -13.30
C GLU A 286 -62.78 -22.38 -12.94
#